data_AF-A0A958D3H3-F1
#
_entry.id   AF-A0A958D3H3-F1
#
_cell.length_a   1.000
_cell.length_b   1.000
_cell.length_c   1.000
_cell.angle_alpha   90.00
_cell.angle_beta   90.00
_cell.angle_gamma   90.00
#
_symmetry.space_group_name_H-M   'P 1'
#
loop_
_entity.id
_entity.type
_entity.pdbx_description
1 polymer ?
#
loop_
_entity_poly.entity_id
_entity_poly.type
_entity_poly.pdbx_seq_one_letter_code
_entity_poly.pdbx_strand_id
1 'polypeptide(L)'
;MSLTRRVALLSVAASLVTLLLKFGAYFLTNSVGLLSDAAESGVNLTAALIAFAAITIADRPADDNHSYGHDKAEYFSSGAEGALILVAAVTILYAAGQRIFNPVPVENIGIGALVAGIAS
;
A
#
# COMPACT_ATOMS: atom_id res chain seq x y z
N MET A 1 6.01 -15.04 19.05
CA MET A 1 5.47 -13.89 18.29
C MET A 1 4.40 -13.23 19.14
N SER A 2 4.56 -11.94 19.44
CA SER A 2 3.51 -11.11 20.04
C SER A 2 2.25 -11.11 19.16
N LEU A 3 1.09 -10.83 19.75
CA LEU A 3 -0.18 -10.71 19.02
C LEU A 3 -0.06 -9.65 17.91
N THR A 4 0.58 -8.52 18.23
CA THR A 4 0.84 -7.39 17.32
C THR A 4 1.59 -7.84 16.06
N ARG A 5 2.65 -8.65 16.22
CA ARG A 5 3.43 -9.16 15.08
C ARG A 5 2.63 -10.12 14.18
N ARG A 6 1.69 -10.88 14.74
CA ARG A 6 0.79 -11.74 13.93
C ARG A 6 -0.21 -10.92 13.13
N VAL A 7 -0.82 -9.90 13.75
CA VAL A 7 -1.75 -8.99 13.09
C VAL A 7 -1.06 -8.23 11.95
N ALA A 8 0.17 -7.75 12.17
CA ALA A 8 0.95 -7.08 11.15
C ALA A 8 1.27 -7.98 9.94
N LEU A 9 1.57 -9.27 10.15
CA LEU A 9 1.74 -10.23 9.05
C LEU A 9 0.45 -10.48 8.27
N LEU A 10 -0.70 -10.56 8.96
CA LEU A 10 -1.99 -10.68 8.30
C LEU A 10 -2.30 -9.44 7.46
N SER A 11 -1.94 -8.26 7.96
CA SER A 11 -2.07 -7.00 7.21
C SER A 11 -1.21 -7.00 5.94
N VAL A 12 0.07 -7.39 6.03
CA VAL A 12 0.95 -7.53 4.86
C VAL A 12 0.38 -8.54 3.85
N ALA A 13 -0.10 -9.70 4.31
CA ALA A 13 -0.69 -10.71 3.45
C ALA A 13 -1.96 -10.21 2.76
N ALA A 14 -2.85 -9.53 3.48
CA ALA A 14 -4.06 -8.93 2.92
C ALA A 14 -3.72 -7.85 1.88
N SER A 15 -2.80 -6.93 2.19
CA SER A 15 -2.35 -5.89 1.26
C SER A 15 -1.73 -6.48 -0.02
N LEU A 16 -0.97 -7.57 0.10
CA LEU A 16 -0.40 -8.26 -1.06
C LEU A 16 -1.49 -8.87 -1.94
N VAL A 17 -2.47 -9.54 -1.35
CA VAL A 17 -3.60 -10.14 -2.09
C VAL A 17 -4.40 -9.05 -2.80
N THR A 18 -4.75 -7.97 -2.11
CA THR A 18 -5.46 -6.82 -2.69
C THR A 18 -4.68 -6.22 -3.86
N LEU A 19 -3.37 -6.01 -3.70
CA LEU A 19 -2.51 -5.47 -4.76
C LEU A 19 -2.54 -6.34 -6.01
N LEU A 20 -2.40 -7.66 -5.86
CA LEU A 20 -2.40 -8.60 -6.98
C LEU A 20 -3.75 -8.61 -7.71
N LEU A 21 -4.87 -8.57 -6.97
CA LEU A 21 -6.21 -8.51 -7.56
C LEU A 21 -6.40 -7.22 -8.37
N LYS A 22 -6.01 -6.07 -7.82
CA LYS A 22 -6.16 -4.77 -8.50
C LYS A 22 -5.23 -4.62 -9.69
N PHE A 23 -3.99 -5.10 -9.60
CA PHE A 23 -3.10 -5.17 -10.77
C PHE A 23 -3.68 -6.05 -11.86
N GLY A 24 -4.27 -7.20 -11.50
CA GLY A 24 -5.00 -8.06 -12.44
C GLY A 24 -6.15 -7.32 -13.12
N ALA A 25 -6.97 -6.59 -12.35
CA ALA A 25 -8.07 -5.77 -12.88
C ALA A 25 -7.58 -4.69 -13.85
N TYR A 26 -6.47 -4.03 -13.53
CA TYR A 26 -5.84 -3.04 -14.40
C TYR A 26 -5.41 -3.66 -15.73
N PHE A 27 -4.68 -4.78 -15.72
CA PHE A 27 -4.22 -5.45 -16.95
C PHE A 27 -5.37 -5.89 -17.85
N LEU A 28 -6.51 -6.30 -17.27
CA LEU A 28 -7.68 -6.73 -18.03
C LEU A 28 -8.48 -5.59 -18.66
N THR A 29 -8.35 -4.36 -18.15
CA THR A 29 -9.20 -3.22 -18.54
C THR A 29 -8.47 -2.04 -19.16
N ASN A 30 -7.14 -1.97 -19.00
CA ASN A 30 -6.34 -0.79 -19.35
C ASN A 30 -6.88 0.52 -18.74
N SER A 31 -7.59 0.42 -17.61
CA SER A 31 -8.21 1.55 -16.92
C SER A 31 -7.21 2.28 -16.05
N VAL A 32 -7.01 3.57 -16.30
CA VAL A 32 -6.16 4.43 -15.44
C VAL A 32 -6.77 4.58 -14.04
N GLY A 33 -8.10 4.48 -13.89
CA GLY A 33 -8.72 4.45 -12.57
C GLY A 33 -8.31 3.23 -11.76
N LEU A 34 -8.25 2.06 -12.40
CA LEU A 34 -7.80 0.82 -11.75
C LEU A 34 -6.28 0.80 -11.54
N LEU A 35 -5.52 1.46 -12.42
CA LEU A 35 -4.09 1.69 -12.19
C LEU A 35 -3.85 2.53 -10.94
N SER A 36 -4.64 3.59 -10.74
CA SER A 36 -4.57 4.45 -9.55
C SER A 36 -4.87 3.66 -8.28
N ASP A 37 -5.93 2.86 -8.30
CA ASP A 37 -6.35 2.03 -7.18
C ASP A 37 -5.33 0.90 -6.85
N ALA A 38 -4.71 0.31 -7.89
CA ALA A 38 -3.60 -0.63 -7.72
C ALA A 38 -2.35 0.05 -7.14
N ALA A 39 -2.03 1.28 -7.60
CA ALA A 39 -0.89 2.04 -7.09
C ALA A 39 -1.07 2.41 -5.61
N GLU A 40 -2.27 2.84 -5.20
CA GLU A 40 -2.61 3.06 -3.79
C GLU A 40 -2.39 1.79 -2.96
N SER A 41 -2.84 0.65 -3.47
CA SER A 41 -2.67 -0.64 -2.79
C SER A 41 -1.20 -1.05 -2.66
N GLY A 42 -0.34 -0.60 -3.58
CA GLY A 42 1.11 -0.78 -3.51
C GLY A 42 1.74 0.05 -2.39
N VAL A 43 1.25 1.28 -2.18
CA VAL A 43 1.63 2.08 -1.01
C VAL A 43 1.17 1.41 0.28
N ASN A 44 -0.06 0.91 0.34
CA ASN A 44 -0.57 0.21 1.52
C ASN A 44 0.27 -1.03 1.86
N LEU A 45 0.70 -1.82 0.87
CA LEU A 45 1.61 -2.95 1.09
C LEU A 45 2.96 -2.48 1.63
N THR A 46 3.51 -1.40 1.06
CA THR A 46 4.79 -0.85 1.51
C THR A 46 4.70 -0.33 2.95
N ALA A 47 3.63 0.38 3.29
CA ALA A 47 3.33 0.84 4.63
C ALA A 47 3.21 -0.33 5.62
N ALA A 48 2.47 -1.39 5.26
CA ALA A 48 2.33 -2.59 6.09
C ALA A 48 3.69 -3.28 6.34
N LEU A 49 4.59 -3.31 5.35
CA LEU A 49 5.95 -3.84 5.51
C LEU A 49 6.80 -2.99 6.45
N ILE A 50 6.72 -1.66 6.33
CA ILE A 50 7.44 -0.73 7.22
C ILE A 50 6.91 -0.86 8.65
N ALA A 51 5.59 -0.93 8.83
CA ALA A 51 4.96 -1.14 10.12
C ALA A 51 5.38 -2.48 10.74
N PHE A 52 5.40 -3.56 9.96
CA PHE A 52 5.88 -4.86 10.42
C PHE A 52 7.36 -4.81 10.86
N ALA A 53 8.21 -4.10 10.11
CA ALA A 53 9.60 -3.89 10.47
C ALA A 53 9.74 -3.06 11.75
N ALA A 54 8.98 -1.98 11.89
CA ALA A 54 8.99 -1.11 13.07
C ALA A 54 8.52 -1.85 14.32
N ILE A 55 7.43 -2.63 14.25
CA ILE A 55 6.97 -3.50 15.34
C ILE A 55 8.04 -4.53 15.71
N THR A 56 8.72 -5.11 14.72
CA THR A 56 9.80 -6.07 14.97
C THR A 56 11.02 -5.44 15.65
N ILE A 57 11.27 -4.15 15.42
CA ILE A 57 12.33 -3.38 16.06
C ILE A 57 11.91 -2.95 17.47
N ALA A 58 10.66 -2.48 17.64
CA ALA A 58 10.10 -2.07 18.93
C ALA A 58 9.97 -3.24 19.92
N ASP A 59 9.65 -4.46 19.44
CA ASP A 59 9.60 -5.68 20.27
C ASP A 59 10.99 -6.12 20.81
N ARG A 60 12.09 -5.41 20.48
CA ARG A 60 13.43 -5.72 21.02
C ARG A 60 13.60 -5.14 22.42
N PRO A 61 14.20 -5.90 23.36
CA PRO A 61 14.49 -5.39 24.70
C PRO A 61 15.46 -4.20 24.63
N ALA A 62 15.40 -3.33 25.64
CA ALA A 62 16.31 -2.19 25.76
C ALA A 62 17.78 -2.65 25.71
N ASP A 63 18.60 -1.92 24.98
CA ASP A 63 20.04 -2.18 24.81
C ASP A 63 20.86 -0.98 25.31
N ASP A 64 22.18 -1.14 25.39
CA ASP A 64 23.09 -0.09 25.87
C ASP A 64 23.06 1.19 25.01
N ASN A 65 22.62 1.10 23.76
CA ASN A 65 22.46 2.25 22.86
C ASN A 65 21.08 2.92 23.01
N HIS A 66 20.09 2.21 23.55
CA HIS A 66 18.71 2.67 23.73
C HIS A 66 18.18 2.25 25.11
N SER A 67 18.64 2.95 26.15
CA SER A 67 18.25 2.67 27.55
C SER A 67 16.75 2.84 27.83
N TYR A 68 16.02 3.53 26.95
CA TYR A 68 14.56 3.72 27.02
C TYR A 68 13.77 2.78 26.08
N GLY A 69 14.42 1.85 25.39
CA GLY A 69 13.78 0.93 24.43
C GLY A 69 13.64 1.48 23.01
N HIS A 70 13.04 0.68 22.13
CA HIS A 70 12.92 0.92 20.69
C HIS A 70 11.52 1.38 20.24
N ASP A 71 10.62 1.69 21.18
CA ASP A 71 9.21 2.02 20.92
C ASP A 71 9.02 3.23 19.98
N LYS A 72 10.01 4.14 19.93
CA LYS A 72 9.98 5.29 19.03
C LYS A 72 10.09 4.93 17.55
N ALA A 73 10.49 3.70 17.21
CA ALA A 73 10.58 3.23 15.83
C ALA A 73 9.21 3.26 15.11
N GLU A 74 8.11 3.15 15.86
CA GLU A 74 6.75 3.18 15.30
C GLU A 74 6.40 4.55 14.72
N TYR A 75 6.81 5.66 15.37
CA TYR A 75 6.59 7.02 14.84
C TYR A 75 7.34 7.26 13.52
N PHE A 76 8.52 6.66 13.37
CA PHE A 76 9.27 6.74 12.12
C PHE A 76 8.53 6.00 10.99
N SER A 77 7.87 4.87 11.30
CA SER A 77 7.00 4.15 10.36
C SER A 77 5.86 5.03 9.87
N SER A 78 5.16 5.72 10.77
CA SER A 78 4.03 6.59 10.42
C SER A 78 4.46 7.75 9.52
N GLY A 79 5.64 8.33 9.77
CA GLY A 79 6.21 9.39 8.93
C GLY A 79 6.58 8.90 7.53
N ALA A 80 7.19 7.71 7.44
CA ALA A 80 7.54 7.10 6.15
C ALA A 80 6.30 6.74 5.33
N GLU A 81 5.27 6.17 5.96
CA GLU A 81 3.98 5.89 5.34
C GLU A 81 3.32 7.16 4.79
N GLY A 82 3.26 8.23 5.58
CA GLY A 82 2.71 9.51 5.14
C GLY A 82 3.43 10.08 3.91
N ALA A 83 4.76 9.94 3.84
CA ALA A 83 5.54 10.36 2.68
C ALA A 83 5.22 9.52 1.42
N LEU A 84 5.06 8.20 1.57
CA LEU A 84 4.69 7.31 0.46
C LEU A 84 3.30 7.64 -0.10
N ILE A 85 2.34 7.96 0.76
CA ILE A 85 1.00 8.39 0.36
C ILE A 85 1.08 9.67 -0.48
N LEU A 86 1.88 10.66 -0.07
CA LEU A 86 2.07 11.89 -0.83
C LEU A 86 2.67 11.62 -2.22
N VAL A 87 3.66 10.73 -2.31
CA VAL A 87 4.28 10.34 -3.60
C VAL A 87 3.27 9.66 -4.52
N ALA A 88 2.46 8.73 -4.00
CA ALA A 88 1.40 8.10 -4.79
C ALA A 88 0.36 9.11 -5.26
N ALA A 89 -0.08 10.02 -4.39
CA ALA A 89 -1.04 11.05 -4.76
C ALA A 89 -0.53 11.92 -5.93
N VAL A 90 0.73 12.37 -5.88
CA VAL A 90 1.34 13.14 -6.98
C VAL A 90 1.42 12.32 -8.27
N THR A 91 1.80 11.04 -8.17
CA THR A 91 1.90 10.14 -9.33
C THR A 91 0.54 9.90 -9.99
N ILE A 92 -0.51 9.70 -9.18
CA ILE A 92 -1.89 9.53 -9.64
C ILE A 92 -2.38 10.80 -10.34
N LEU A 93 -2.15 11.98 -9.75
CA LEU A 93 -2.53 13.26 -10.36
C LEU A 93 -1.86 13.46 -11.72
N TYR A 94 -0.59 13.09 -11.85
CA TYR A 94 0.12 13.15 -13.12
C TYR A 94 -0.50 12.22 -14.17
N ALA A 95 -0.74 10.95 -13.82
CA ALA A 95 -1.33 9.97 -14.72
C ALA A 95 -2.76 10.36 -15.15
N ALA A 96 -3.57 10.85 -14.22
CA ALA A 96 -4.91 11.36 -14.48
C ALA A 96 -4.86 12.58 -15.43
N GLY A 97 -3.94 13.51 -15.18
CA GLY A 97 -3.72 14.67 -16.05
C GLY A 97 -3.39 14.27 -17.48
N GLN A 98 -2.46 13.33 -17.67
CA GLN A 98 -2.13 12.83 -19.01
C GLN A 98 -3.33 12.21 -19.73
N ARG A 99 -4.19 11.49 -19.01
CA ARG A 99 -5.38 10.82 -19.56
C ARG A 99 -6.47 11.81 -19.99
N ILE A 100 -6.56 12.98 -19.34
CA ILE A 100 -7.45 14.06 -19.76
C ILE A 100 -7.01 14.63 -21.12
N PHE A 101 -5.70 14.82 -21.32
CA PHE A 101 -5.17 15.36 -22.58
C PHE A 101 -5.04 14.30 -23.68
N ASN A 102 -4.90 13.02 -23.34
CA ASN A 102 -4.83 11.89 -24.26
C ASN A 102 -5.84 10.80 -23.86
N PRO A 103 -7.11 10.95 -24.25
CA PRO A 103 -8.14 10.00 -23.87
C PRO A 103 -7.92 8.66 -24.57
N VAL A 104 -7.76 7.61 -23.77
CA VAL A 104 -7.70 6.22 -24.25
C VAL A 104 -8.95 5.50 -23.73
N PRO A 105 -9.73 4.87 -24.61
CA PRO A 105 -10.96 4.17 -24.23
C PRO A 105 -10.67 3.05 -23.22
N VAL A 106 -11.61 2.86 -22.29
CA VAL A 106 -11.52 1.81 -21.27
C VAL A 106 -12.16 0.55 -21.83
N GLU A 107 -11.44 -0.57 -21.81
CA GLU A 107 -11.94 -1.86 -22.27
C GLU A 107 -12.43 -2.71 -21.07
N ASN A 108 -13.38 -3.62 -21.29
CA ASN A 108 -13.84 -4.59 -20.28
C ASN A 108 -14.25 -4.02 -18.90
N ILE A 109 -14.97 -2.88 -18.89
CA ILE A 109 -15.44 -2.19 -17.68
C ILE A 109 -16.14 -3.13 -16.70
N GLY A 110 -16.98 -4.06 -17.18
CA GLY A 110 -17.75 -4.98 -16.33
C GLY A 110 -16.89 -5.93 -15.50
N ILE A 111 -15.85 -6.53 -16.11
CA ILE A 111 -14.95 -7.46 -15.41
C ILE A 111 -14.01 -6.69 -14.48
N GLY A 112 -13.47 -5.56 -14.92
CA GLY A 112 -12.62 -4.73 -14.07
C GLY A 112 -13.33 -4.17 -12.84
N ALA A 113 -14.58 -3.73 -12.99
CA ALA A 113 -15.38 -3.24 -11.87
C ALA A 113 -15.69 -4.36 -10.85
N LEU A 114 -15.95 -5.58 -11.31
CA LEU A 114 -16.18 -6.75 -10.44
C LEU A 114 -14.93 -7.10 -9.62
N VAL A 115 -13.77 -7.17 -10.27
CA VAL A 115 -12.50 -7.48 -9.58
C VAL A 115 -12.13 -6.37 -8.59
N ALA A 116 -12.30 -5.10 -8.98
CA ALA A 116 -12.06 -3.97 -8.10
C ALA A 116 -13.00 -3.95 -6.88
N GLY A 117 -14.28 -4.26 -7.08
CA GLY A 117 -15.26 -4.35 -6.01
C GLY A 117 -14.99 -5.50 -5.02
N ILE A 118 -14.37 -6.59 -5.47
CA ILE A 118 -13.95 -7.69 -4.59
C ILE A 118 -12.64 -7.35 -3.85
N ALA A 119 -11.76 -6.56 -4.48
CA ALA A 119 -10.46 -6.22 -3.93
C ALA A 119 -10.48 -5.04 -2.94
N SER A 120 -11.59 -4.30 -2.86
CA SER A 120 -11.78 -3.13 -1.98
C SER A 120 -12.49 -3.53 -0.69
#